data_AF-A0A1F9E854-F1
#
_entry.id   AF-A0A1F9E854-F1
#
_cell.length_a   1.000
_cell.length_b   1.000
_cell.length_c   1.000
_cell.angle_alpha   90.00
_cell.angle_beta   90.00
_cell.angle_gamma   90.00
#
_symmetry.space_group_name_H-M   'P 1'
#
loop_
_entity.id
_entity.type
_entity.pdbx_description
1 polymer ?
#
loop_
_entity_poly.entity_id
_entity_poly.type
_entity_poly.pdbx_seq_one_letter_code
_entity_poly.pdbx_strand_id
1 'polypeptide(L)'
;MPSKRTLEWRDKQKGYIERWKKTILELRSRSFLERWNEDKYEMELLQCLENQTLKDVFIFAKNYVMRVKSGKFRTLMTEVNREIKECGTVEPSRLNFLKHRIEIVKEKMK
;
A
#
# COMPACT_ATOMS: atom_id res chain seq x y z
N MET A 1 -2.46 -14.34 4.13
CA MET A 1 -3.45 -14.51 3.04
C MET A 1 -4.67 -13.63 3.30
N PRO A 2 -5.24 -12.97 2.27
CA PRO A 2 -6.44 -12.13 2.42
C PRO A 2 -7.65 -12.96 2.85
N SER A 3 -8.57 -12.34 3.60
CA SER A 3 -9.80 -13.01 4.04
C SER A 3 -10.75 -13.27 2.87
N LYS A 4 -11.69 -14.23 3.01
CA LYS A 4 -12.74 -14.48 2.00
C LYS A 4 -13.51 -13.21 1.65
N ARG A 5 -13.88 -12.41 2.67
CA ARG A 5 -14.53 -11.12 2.51
C ARG A 5 -13.68 -10.12 1.71
N THR A 6 -12.37 -10.07 1.97
CA THR A 6 -11.44 -9.23 1.20
C THR A 6 -11.37 -9.66 -0.26
N LEU A 7 -11.39 -10.97 -0.54
CA LEU A 7 -11.39 -11.50 -1.91
C LEU A 7 -12.69 -11.15 -2.65
N GLU A 8 -13.85 -11.37 -2.03
CA GLU A 8 -15.16 -10.99 -2.59
C GLU A 8 -15.26 -9.48 -2.85
N TRP A 9 -14.73 -8.67 -1.93
CA TRP A 9 -14.67 -7.23 -2.11
C TRP A 9 -13.77 -6.83 -3.28
N ARG A 10 -12.60 -7.48 -3.43
CA ARG A 10 -11.69 -7.23 -4.56
C ARG A 10 -12.33 -7.57 -5.89
N ASP A 11 -13.13 -8.63 -5.96
CA ASP A 11 -13.85 -9.00 -7.18
C ASP A 11 -14.84 -7.90 -7.60
N LYS A 12 -15.56 -7.32 -6.64
CA LYS A 12 -16.41 -6.14 -6.86
C LYS A 12 -15.62 -4.89 -7.30
N GLN A 13 -14.33 -4.82 -6.97
CA GLN A 13 -13.43 -3.72 -7.34
C GLN A 13 -12.55 -4.03 -8.56
N LYS A 14 -12.79 -5.15 -9.26
CA LYS A 14 -11.90 -5.63 -10.34
C LYS A 14 -11.63 -4.56 -11.40
N GLY A 15 -12.65 -3.82 -11.82
CA GLY A 15 -12.48 -2.74 -12.81
C GLY A 15 -11.59 -1.59 -12.32
N TYR A 16 -11.65 -1.24 -11.04
CA TYR A 16 -10.72 -0.27 -10.44
C TYR A 16 -9.30 -0.84 -10.41
N ILE A 17 -9.14 -2.08 -9.93
CA ILE A 17 -7.83 -2.75 -9.82
C ILE A 17 -7.16 -2.89 -11.20
N GLU A 18 -7.93 -3.17 -12.25
CA GLU A 18 -7.40 -3.24 -13.62
C GLU A 18 -6.91 -1.88 -14.13
N ARG A 19 -7.66 -0.79 -13.86
CA ARG A 19 -7.20 0.58 -14.18
C ARG A 19 -5.94 0.92 -13.40
N TRP A 20 -5.91 0.61 -12.11
CA TRP A 20 -4.73 0.80 -11.27
C TRP A 20 -3.50 0.09 -11.84
N LYS A 21 -3.64 -1.17 -12.26
CA LYS A 21 -2.54 -1.91 -12.88
C LYS A 21 -2.00 -1.23 -14.13
N LYS A 22 -2.87 -0.65 -14.97
CA LYS A 22 -2.44 0.15 -16.13
C LYS A 22 -1.65 1.38 -15.70
N THR A 23 -2.17 2.14 -14.72
CA THR A 23 -1.46 3.30 -14.15
C THR A 23 -0.09 2.93 -13.60
N ILE A 24 0.03 1.82 -12.86
CA ILE A 24 1.31 1.34 -12.33
C ILE A 24 2.27 0.93 -13.45
N LEU A 25 1.78 0.29 -14.50
CA LEU A 25 2.61 -0.07 -15.66
C LEU A 25 3.14 1.18 -16.39
N GLU A 26 2.30 2.19 -16.55
CA GLU A 26 2.71 3.48 -17.13
C GLU A 26 3.75 4.19 -16.25
N LEU A 27 3.52 4.25 -14.93
CA LEU A 27 4.48 4.83 -13.98
C LEU A 27 5.83 4.09 -14.00
N ARG A 28 5.82 2.76 -14.04
CA ARG A 28 7.06 1.96 -14.15
C ARG A 28 7.79 2.23 -15.45
N SER A 29 7.04 2.34 -16.56
CA SER A 29 7.62 2.62 -17.88
C SER A 29 8.29 4.00 -17.89
N ARG A 30 7.63 5.03 -17.35
CA ARG A 30 8.20 6.38 -17.19
C ARG A 30 9.42 6.38 -16.26
N SER A 31 9.29 5.73 -15.11
CA SER A 31 10.39 5.57 -14.15
C SER A 31 11.63 4.97 -14.79
N PHE A 32 11.47 3.95 -15.63
CA PHE A 32 12.57 3.35 -16.38
C PHE A 32 13.16 4.31 -17.42
N LEU A 33 12.31 4.91 -18.27
CA LEU A 33 12.76 5.81 -19.35
C LEU A 33 13.51 7.04 -18.82
N GLU A 34 12.99 7.62 -17.74
CA GLU A 34 13.55 8.83 -17.11
C GLU A 34 14.56 8.52 -15.99
N ARG A 35 14.89 7.24 -15.77
CA ARG A 35 15.85 6.77 -14.74
C ARG A 35 15.54 7.32 -13.35
N TRP A 36 14.28 7.26 -12.96
CA TRP A 36 13.86 7.68 -11.62
C TRP A 36 14.50 6.80 -10.56
N ASN A 37 14.85 7.41 -9.44
CA ASN A 37 15.15 6.66 -8.23
C ASN A 37 13.84 6.13 -7.60
N GLU A 38 13.99 5.21 -6.65
CA GLU A 38 12.84 4.60 -5.97
C GLU A 38 11.96 5.63 -5.25
N ASP A 39 12.55 6.66 -4.64
CA ASP A 39 11.80 7.71 -3.94
C ASP A 39 10.91 8.53 -4.89
N LYS A 40 11.38 8.88 -6.09
CA LYS A 40 10.55 9.58 -7.09
C LYS A 40 9.41 8.70 -7.57
N TYR A 41 9.68 7.43 -7.90
CA TYR A 41 8.62 6.49 -8.27
C TYR A 41 7.55 6.37 -7.17
N GLU A 42 7.96 6.33 -5.91
CA GLU A 42 7.04 6.22 -4.79
C GLU A 42 6.25 7.50 -4.52
N MET A 43 6.83 8.68 -4.74
CA MET A 43 6.09 9.94 -4.71
C MET A 43 5.00 10.00 -5.78
N GLU A 44 5.31 9.55 -6.99
CA GLU A 44 4.34 9.50 -8.11
C GLU A 44 3.23 8.47 -7.84
N LEU A 45 3.59 7.30 -7.29
CA LEU A 45 2.61 6.31 -6.84
C LEU A 45 1.68 6.89 -5.76
N LEU A 46 2.23 7.64 -4.80
CA LEU A 46 1.47 8.32 -3.75
C LEU A 46 0.50 9.37 -4.31
N GLN A 47 0.87 10.06 -5.39
CA GLN A 47 -0.02 11.02 -6.05
C GLN A 47 -1.22 10.32 -6.71
N CYS A 48 -1.03 9.11 -7.23
CA CYS A 48 -2.12 8.33 -7.84
C CYS A 48 -3.11 7.75 -6.83
N LEU A 49 -2.75 7.63 -5.54
CA LEU A 49 -3.69 7.21 -4.51
C LEU A 49 -4.65 8.38 -4.21
N GLU A 50 -5.96 8.12 -4.19
CA GLU A 50 -6.95 9.18 -3.88
C GLU A 50 -7.25 9.25 -2.37
N ASN A 51 -7.22 8.11 -1.69
CA ASN A 51 -7.61 8.00 -0.29
C ASN A 51 -6.47 8.39 0.67
N GLN A 52 -6.66 9.44 1.47
CA GLN A 52 -5.64 9.91 2.42
C GLN A 52 -5.25 8.86 3.46
N THR A 53 -6.21 8.12 4.02
CA THR A 53 -5.90 7.06 4.99
C THR A 53 -5.06 5.95 4.34
N LEU A 54 -5.30 5.65 3.08
CA LEU A 54 -4.50 4.68 2.32
C LEU A 54 -3.07 5.18 2.11
N LYS A 55 -2.90 6.47 1.79
CA LYS A 55 -1.57 7.10 1.71
C LYS A 55 -0.82 7.00 3.04
N ASP A 56 -1.47 7.35 4.14
CA ASP A 56 -0.86 7.31 5.47
C ASP A 56 -0.41 5.89 5.84
N VAL A 57 -1.26 4.90 5.56
CA VAL A 57 -0.96 3.47 5.77
C VAL A 57 0.20 3.03 4.89
N PHE A 58 0.24 3.45 3.62
CA PHE A 58 1.32 3.12 2.70
C PHE A 58 2.67 3.69 3.16
N ILE A 59 2.71 4.99 3.49
CA ILE A 59 3.91 5.69 3.98
C ILE A 59 4.42 5.01 5.24
N PHE A 60 3.53 4.74 6.20
CA PHE A 60 3.92 4.06 7.43
C PHE A 60 4.46 2.65 7.14
N ALA A 61 3.78 1.86 6.31
CA ALA A 61 4.18 0.51 5.98
C ALA A 61 5.58 0.47 5.34
N LYS A 62 5.86 1.34 4.36
CA LYS A 62 7.20 1.48 3.75
C LYS A 62 8.25 1.77 4.81
N ASN A 63 8.06 2.86 5.56
CA ASN A 63 9.04 3.33 6.54
C ASN A 63 9.29 2.27 7.63
N TYR A 64 8.24 1.58 8.06
CA TYR A 64 8.34 0.52 9.05
C TYR A 64 9.14 -0.67 8.53
N VAL A 65 8.87 -1.14 7.30
CA VAL A 65 9.57 -2.28 6.68
C VAL A 65 11.05 -2.01 6.44
N MET A 66 11.42 -0.76 6.14
CA MET A 66 12.82 -0.34 6.00
C MET A 66 13.58 -0.37 7.33
N ARG A 67 12.95 0.15 8.40
CA ARG A 67 13.56 0.31 9.73
C ARG A 67 13.59 -1.00 10.52
N VAL A 68 12.50 -1.75 10.51
CA VAL A 68 12.35 -2.98 11.30
C VAL A 68 12.71 -4.18 10.44
N LYS A 69 13.58 -5.06 10.94
CA LYS A 69 14.12 -6.19 10.16
C LYS A 69 13.31 -7.50 10.28
N SER A 70 12.54 -7.70 11.36
CA SER A 70 11.76 -8.92 11.57
C SER A 70 10.49 -8.68 12.41
N GLY A 71 9.63 -9.70 12.53
CA GLY A 71 8.45 -9.69 13.40
C GLY A 71 7.11 -9.70 12.66
N LYS A 72 6.06 -10.18 13.34
CA LYS A 72 4.71 -10.38 12.74
C LYS A 72 4.13 -9.11 12.15
N PHE A 73 4.32 -7.97 12.82
CA PHE A 73 3.81 -6.68 12.35
C PHE A 73 4.57 -6.17 11.12
N ARG A 74 5.88 -6.44 11.02
CA ARG A 74 6.66 -6.16 9.81
C ARG A 74 6.14 -6.98 8.63
N THR A 75 5.87 -8.27 8.83
CA THR A 75 5.28 -9.13 7.79
C THR A 75 3.95 -8.57 7.32
N LEU A 76 3.08 -8.14 8.24
CA LEU A 76 1.83 -7.48 7.90
C LEU A 76 2.06 -6.20 7.08
N MET A 77 2.97 -5.33 7.50
CA MET A 77 3.29 -4.09 6.75
C MET A 77 3.88 -4.39 5.36
N THR A 78 4.65 -5.46 5.22
CA THR A 78 5.19 -5.90 3.93
C THR A 78 4.06 -6.35 2.99
N GLU A 79 3.11 -7.14 3.51
CA GLU A 79 1.93 -7.56 2.75
C GLU A 79 1.06 -6.38 2.34
N VAL A 80 0.84 -5.41 3.24
CA VAL A 80 0.06 -4.19 2.98
C VAL A 80 0.74 -3.32 1.94
N ASN A 81 2.05 -3.10 2.05
CA ASN A 81 2.82 -2.36 1.06
C ASN A 81 2.67 -2.96 -0.34
N ARG A 82 2.79 -4.30 -0.45
CA ARG A 82 2.57 -5.02 -1.71
C ARG A 82 1.13 -4.90 -2.19
N GLU A 83 0.16 -5.09 -1.31
CA GLU A 83 -1.27 -5.00 -1.62
C GLU A 83 -1.64 -3.63 -2.22
N ILE A 84 -1.13 -2.54 -1.64
CA ILE A 84 -1.37 -1.18 -2.16
C ILE A 84 -0.68 -0.98 -3.51
N LYS A 85 0.57 -1.44 -3.68
CA LYS A 85 1.28 -1.36 -4.98
C LYS A 85 0.54 -2.14 -6.08
N GLU A 86 -0.05 -3.29 -5.76
CA GLU A 86 -0.72 -4.17 -6.74
C GLU A 86 -2.18 -3.80 -7.03
N CYS A 87 -2.92 -3.33 -6.02
CA CYS A 87 -4.36 -3.11 -6.11
C CYS A 87 -4.78 -1.64 -6.07
N GLY A 88 -3.92 -0.73 -5.57
CA GLY A 88 -4.25 0.69 -5.41
C GLY A 88 -5.29 0.97 -4.33
N THR A 89 -5.77 -0.07 -3.66
CA THR A 89 -6.83 0.02 -2.67
C THR A 89 -6.76 -1.17 -1.71
N VAL A 90 -7.36 -0.98 -0.53
CA VAL A 90 -7.53 -1.99 0.50
C VAL A 90 -8.99 -2.00 0.92
N GLU A 91 -9.53 -3.18 1.26
CA GLU A 91 -10.90 -3.31 1.78
C GLU A 91 -11.13 -2.35 2.97
N PRO A 92 -12.23 -1.59 3.02
CA PRO A 92 -12.44 -0.54 4.04
C PRO A 92 -12.29 -0.99 5.50
N SER A 93 -12.87 -2.13 5.88
CA SER A 93 -12.75 -2.67 7.25
C SER A 93 -11.31 -3.06 7.58
N ARG A 94 -10.58 -3.63 6.62
CA ARG A 94 -9.16 -3.93 6.75
C ARG A 94 -8.34 -2.65 6.87
N LEU A 95 -8.66 -1.62 6.08
CA LEU A 95 -7.98 -0.32 6.14
C LEU A 95 -8.16 0.34 7.52
N ASN A 96 -9.37 0.31 8.08
CA ASN A 96 -9.64 0.82 9.43
C ASN A 96 -8.87 0.03 10.51
N PHE A 97 -8.85 -1.30 10.39
CA PHE A 97 -8.04 -2.14 11.28
C PHE A 97 -6.55 -1.77 11.20
N LEU A 98 -6.00 -1.60 10.00
CA LEU A 98 -4.61 -1.23 9.79
C LEU A 98 -4.30 0.14 10.41
N LYS A 99 -5.15 1.13 10.19
CA LYS A 99 -5.03 2.46 10.80
C LYS A 99 -4.93 2.36 12.32
N HIS A 100 -5.85 1.66 12.97
CA HIS A 100 -5.85 1.51 14.43
C HIS A 100 -4.58 0.79 14.93
N ARG A 101 -4.16 -0.29 14.26
CA ARG A 101 -2.93 -1.01 14.62
C ARG A 101 -1.68 -0.16 14.48
N ILE A 102 -1.63 0.70 13.46
CA ILE A 102 -0.52 1.63 13.23
C ILE A 102 -0.44 2.65 14.36
N GLU A 103 -1.56 3.23 14.79
CA GLU A 103 -1.56 4.19 15.91
C GLU A 103 -1.03 3.57 17.21
N ILE A 104 -1.47 2.36 17.57
CA ILE A 104 -0.94 1.62 18.72
C ILE A 104 0.59 1.43 18.63
N VAL A 105 1.11 1.14 17.43
CA VAL A 105 2.55 0.94 17.24
C VAL A 105 3.30 2.27 17.30
N LYS A 106 2.76 3.34 16.73
CA LYS A 106 3.36 4.68 16.83
C LYS A 106 3.48 5.13 18.28
N GLU A 107 2.47 4.89 19.11
CA GLU A 107 2.50 5.21 20.54
C GLU A 107 3.62 4.46 21.28
N LYS A 108 3.87 3.21 20.92
CA LYS A 108 4.94 2.38 21.52
C LYS A 108 6.35 2.72 21.01
N MET A 109 6.45 3.45 19.90
CA MET A 109 7.71 3.86 19.29
C MET A 109 8.15 5.26 19.72
N LYS A 110 7.32 5.97 20.49
CA LYS A 110 7.70 7.19 21.21
C LYS A 110 8.50 6.83 22.44
#